data_AF-A0A933E8D3-F1
#
_entry.id   AF-A0A933E8D3-F1
#
_cell.length_a   1.000
_cell.length_b   1.000
_cell.length_c   1.000
_cell.angle_alpha   90.00
_cell.angle_beta   90.00
_cell.angle_gamma   90.00
#
_symmetry.space_group_name_H-M   'P 1'
#
loop_
_entity.id
_entity.type
_entity.pdbx_description
1 polymer ?
#
loop_
_entity_poly.entity_id
_entity_poly.type
_entity_poly.pdbx_seq_one_letter_code
_entity_poly.pdbx_strand_id
1 'polypeptide(L)' 'FGVGGTPTWMVIRELKMPLVSTGVGYVTARTHGADENLKVEHLIEGAKFMAAICEEFASR' A
#
# COMPACT_ATOMS: atom_id res chain seq x y z
N PHE A 1 -12.32 -0.24 -14.41
CA PHE A 1 -11.39 -0.11 -13.27
C PHE A 1 -10.44 1.03 -13.57
N GLY A 2 -10.54 2.14 -12.82
CA GLY A 2 -9.62 3.27 -12.96
C GLY A 2 -8.37 3.03 -12.12
N VAL A 3 -7.22 3.51 -12.60
CA VAL A 3 -6.00 3.61 -11.78
C VAL A 3 -5.97 4.98 -11.12
N GLY A 4 -5.86 5.01 -9.79
CA GLY A 4 -5.68 6.24 -9.02
C GLY A 4 -4.23 6.69 -9.03
N GLY A 5 -4.00 8.00 -9.07
CA GLY A 5 -2.67 8.56 -8.88
C GLY A 5 -2.18 8.36 -7.45
N THR A 6 -0.92 7.98 -7.29
CA THR A 6 -0.24 7.89 -5.99
C THR A 6 0.99 8.80 -6.00
N PRO A 7 1.51 9.23 -4.83
CA PRO A 7 2.71 10.07 -4.78
C PRO A 7 4.00 9.37 -5.26
N THR A 8 3.90 8.13 -5.74
CA THR A 8 5.01 7.30 -6.24
C THR A 8 5.90 8.04 -7.25
N TRP A 9 5.32 8.76 -8.21
CA TRP A 9 6.10 9.50 -9.20
C TRP A 9 6.96 10.60 -8.59
N MET A 10 6.42 11.33 -7.60
CA MET A 10 7.16 12.40 -6.92
C MET A 10 8.35 11.82 -6.16
N VAL A 11 8.17 10.69 -5.47
CA VAL A 11 9.28 10.03 -4.74
C VAL A 11 10.39 9.59 -5.71
N ILE A 12 10.02 8.90 -6.79
CA ILE A 12 11.00 8.42 -7.78
C ILE A 12 11.73 9.60 -8.44
N ARG A 13 11.00 10.65 -8.83
CA ARG A 13 11.59 11.81 -9.52
C ARG A 13 12.50 12.64 -8.62
N GLU A 14 12.04 12.98 -7.42
CA GLU A 14 12.73 13.95 -6.56
C GLU A 14 13.82 13.28 -5.69
N LEU A 15 13.56 12.07 -5.18
CA LEU A 15 14.53 11.37 -4.33
C LEU A 15 15.44 10.43 -5.12
N LYS A 16 15.12 10.13 -6.39
CA LYS A 16 15.85 9.19 -7.24
C LYS A 16 16.00 7.79 -6.62
N MET A 17 15.05 7.42 -5.77
CA MET A 17 15.02 6.13 -5.08
C MET A 17 14.04 5.18 -5.78
N PRO A 18 14.40 3.90 -5.94
CA PRO A 18 13.42 2.89 -6.33
C PRO A 18 12.32 2.81 -5.26
N LEU A 19 11.07 2.79 -5.69
CA LEU A 19 9.91 2.71 -4.80
C LEU A 19 9.00 1.55 -5.21
N VAL A 20 8.54 0.80 -4.22
CA VAL A 20 7.40 -0.11 -4.33
C VAL A 20 6.28 0.39 -3.42
N SER A 21 5.03 0.26 -3.87
CA SER A 21 3.86 0.55 -3.06
C SER A 21 3.13 -0.75 -2.76
N THR A 22 2.99 -1.08 -1.48
CA THR A 22 2.18 -2.19 -0.98
C THR A 22 1.09 -1.64 -0.08
N GLY A 23 -0.01 -2.36 0.06
CA GLY A 23 -1.12 -1.96 0.90
C GLY A 23 -2.21 -3.02 0.95
N VAL A 24 -3.26 -2.70 1.69
CA VAL A 24 -4.44 -3.55 1.83
C VAL A 24 -5.59 -2.93 1.05
N GLY A 25 -6.26 -3.75 0.24
CA GLY A 25 -7.36 -3.29 -0.57
C GLY A 25 -8.02 -4.44 -1.31
N TYR A 26 -9.26 -4.24 -1.71
CA TYR A 26 -10.00 -5.15 -2.56
C TYR A 26 -10.97 -4.35 -3.42
N VAL A 27 -11.41 -4.95 -4.52
CA VAL A 27 -12.21 -4.28 -5.55
C VAL A 27 -13.46 -3.56 -5.00
N THR A 28 -14.07 -4.10 -3.95
CA THR A 28 -15.29 -3.56 -3.33
C THR A 28 -15.02 -2.71 -2.08
N ALA A 29 -13.78 -2.27 -1.86
CA ALA A 29 -13.41 -1.41 -0.73
C ALA A 29 -14.03 0.00 -0.82
N ARG A 30 -14.50 0.42 -2.01
CA ARG A 30 -15.17 1.71 -2.25
C ARG A 30 -14.33 2.90 -1.78
N THR A 31 -13.02 2.88 -2.08
CA THR A 31 -12.10 3.97 -1.76
C THR A 31 -12.65 5.31 -2.27
N HIS A 32 -12.67 6.32 -1.41
CA HIS A 32 -13.30 7.64 -1.61
C HIS A 32 -14.85 7.66 -1.62
N GLY A 33 -15.51 6.55 -1.32
CA GLY A 33 -16.96 6.48 -1.11
C GLY A 33 -17.35 6.79 0.33
N ALA A 34 -18.61 7.21 0.56
CA ALA A 34 -19.15 7.44 1.91
C ALA A 34 -19.19 6.15 2.77
N ASP A 35 -19.11 5.00 2.11
CA ASP A 35 -19.15 3.65 2.63
C ASP A 35 -17.83 2.90 2.37
N GLU A 36 -16.72 3.64 2.30
CA GLU A 36 -15.37 3.06 2.26
C GLU A 36 -15.19 2.02 3.38
N ASN A 37 -14.64 0.87 3.01
CA ASN A 37 -14.59 -0.29 3.91
C ASN A 37 -13.32 -1.10 3.71
N LEU A 38 -12.89 -1.72 4.81
CA LEU A 38 -11.77 -2.64 4.86
C LEU A 38 -12.13 -3.80 5.80
N LYS A 39 -11.78 -5.03 5.40
CA LYS A 39 -11.93 -6.21 6.26
C LYS A 39 -10.86 -6.20 7.35
N VAL A 40 -11.26 -6.49 8.58
CA VAL A 40 -10.34 -6.52 9.74
C VAL A 40 -9.21 -7.52 9.52
N GLU A 41 -9.53 -8.67 8.92
CA GLU A 41 -8.55 -9.72 8.63
C GLU A 41 -7.50 -9.23 7.63
N HIS A 42 -7.92 -8.47 6.61
CA HIS A 42 -6.99 -7.91 5.62
C HIS A 42 -6.08 -6.86 6.26
N LEU A 43 -6.61 -6.03 7.18
CA LEU A 43 -5.81 -5.05 7.92
C LEU A 43 -4.71 -5.75 8.74
N ILE A 44 -5.06 -6.79 9.48
CA ILE A 44 -4.11 -7.56 10.30
C ILE A 44 -3.05 -8.21 9.41
N GLU A 45 -3.45 -8.84 8.32
CA GLU A 45 -2.52 -9.51 7.42
C GLU A 45 -1.59 -8.52 6.71
N GLY A 46 -2.13 -7.37 6.27
CA GLY A 46 -1.31 -6.30 5.71
C GLY A 46 -0.29 -5.74 6.69
N ALA A 47 -0.65 -5.59 7.97
CA ALA A 47 0.28 -5.15 9.00
C ALA A 47 1.44 -6.13 9.18
N LYS A 48 1.17 -7.43 9.20
CA LYS A 48 2.21 -8.47 9.24
C LYS A 48 3.08 -8.44 7.98
N PHE A 49 2.46 -8.27 6.81
CA PHE A 49 3.19 -8.21 5.55
C PHE A 49 4.13 -7.01 5.48
N MET A 50 3.68 -5.83 5.92
CA MET A 50 4.53 -4.64 6.03
C MET A 50 5.69 -4.87 7.01
N ALA A 51 5.43 -5.49 8.16
CA ALA A 51 6.48 -5.82 9.12
C ALA A 51 7.52 -6.78 8.51
N ALA A 52 7.08 -7.80 7.79
CA ALA A 52 7.97 -8.77 7.12
C ALA A 52 8.84 -8.09 6.04
N ILE A 53 8.27 -7.14 5.27
CA ILE A 53 9.06 -6.36 4.30
C ILE A 53 10.14 -5.55 4.99
N CYS A 54 9.81 -4.87 6.09
CA CYS A 54 10.78 -4.08 6.85
C CYS A 54 11.89 -4.96 7.46
N GLU A 55 11.53 -6.11 8.02
CA GLU A 55 12.47 -7.07 8.60
C GLU A 55 13.42 -7.63 7.54
N GLU A 56 12.88 -8.12 6.42
CA GLU A 56 13.69 -8.63 5.31
C GLU A 56 14.61 -7.55 4.75
N PHE A 57 14.09 -6.33 4.53
CA PHE A 57 14.88 -5.21 4.01
C PHE A 57 16.02 -4.79 4.95
N ALA A 58 15.79 -4.82 6.27
CA ALA A 58 16.82 -4.48 7.26
C ALA A 58 17.88 -5.60 7.43
N SER A 59 17.52 -6.84 7.09
CA SER A 59 18.39 -8.01 7.25
C SER A 59 19.38 -8.25 6.09
N ARG A 60 19.23 -7.53 4.98
CA ARG A 60 20.07 -7.64 3.78
C ARG A 60 20.93 -6.40 3.57
#